data_AF-A0A0R2PI82-F1
#
_entry.id   AF-A0A0R2PI82-F1
#
_cell.length_a   1.000
_cell.length_b   1.000
_cell.length_c   1.000
_cell.angle_alpha   90.00
_cell.angle_beta   90.00
_cell.angle_gamma   90.00
#
_symmetry.space_group_name_H-M   'P 1'
#
loop_
_entity.id
_entity.type
_entity.pdbx_description
1 polymer ?
#
loop_
_entity_poly.entity_id
_entity_poly.type
_entity_poly.pdbx_seq_one_letter_code
_entity_poly.pdbx_strand_id
1 'polypeptide(L)'
;MQLLIDVGTNAEIVLGDTTRQFAASSPTGPAFEGAQLSCGQRATAGAIEKVRIDPVTLEPRFRAIGIDMWSDEPGFSEAVQDTPVTGVCGSGIIEVIAEMYLAGIISQDGVVQGSLVDKTPRVVADERTFSYLLYENGDTKLFITQNDIRAIQLAKAALRAGIDLLVEHAGSPEVHDIRLAGAFGAHIDPTYAMVLGLVPDCPLPGVRSVGNSAGTGAAKALLSRAQRREMEHTVTHVTKIETATEPRFQDLFVAAMAFPHASAPMPYLSTLVTLPPRIESSGDSAGGGQRRRRRV
;
A
#
# COMPACT_ATOMS: atom_id res chain seq x y z
N MET A 1 -20.63 -6.02 -0.06
CA MET A 1 -19.97 -7.34 -0.18
C MET A 1 -18.74 -7.37 0.72
N GLN A 2 -18.27 -8.58 1.04
CA GLN A 2 -17.03 -8.79 1.78
C GLN A 2 -15.87 -9.02 0.81
N LEU A 3 -14.73 -8.42 1.12
CA LEU A 3 -13.46 -8.57 0.43
C LEU A 3 -12.46 -9.24 1.38
N LEU A 4 -11.91 -10.38 0.99
CA LEU A 4 -10.81 -11.06 1.66
C LEU A 4 -9.56 -10.93 0.78
N ILE A 5 -8.47 -10.51 1.39
CA ILE A 5 -7.19 -10.31 0.71
C ILE A 5 -6.13 -11.06 1.52
N ASP A 6 -5.49 -12.05 0.92
CA ASP A 6 -4.24 -12.61 1.45
C ASP A 6 -3.08 -11.89 0.79
N VAL A 7 -2.25 -11.22 1.59
CA VAL A 7 -1.12 -10.43 1.06
C VAL A 7 0.17 -11.17 1.31
N GLY A 8 0.80 -11.58 0.20
CA GLY A 8 2.19 -12.03 0.14
C GLY A 8 2.86 -11.55 -1.15
N THR A 9 3.83 -12.32 -1.62
CA THR A 9 4.52 -12.08 -2.90
C THR A 9 3.55 -12.04 -4.08
N ASN A 10 2.50 -12.87 -4.03
CA ASN A 10 1.27 -12.65 -4.76
C ASN A 10 0.20 -12.24 -3.76
N ALA A 11 -0.83 -11.55 -4.26
CA ALA A 11 -2.03 -11.32 -3.49
C ALA A 11 -3.18 -12.15 -4.06
N GLU A 12 -3.74 -13.02 -3.21
CA GLU A 12 -4.97 -13.73 -3.49
C GLU A 12 -6.16 -12.92 -2.96
N ILE A 13 -7.11 -12.64 -3.85
CA ILE A 13 -8.24 -11.75 -3.59
C ILE A 13 -9.51 -12.55 -3.78
N VAL A 14 -10.42 -12.48 -2.81
CA VAL A 14 -11.76 -13.05 -2.89
C VAL A 14 -12.79 -11.98 -2.56
N LEU A 15 -13.69 -11.68 -3.49
CA LEU A 15 -14.83 -10.80 -3.28
C LEU A 15 -16.11 -11.62 -3.33
N GLY A 16 -16.98 -11.49 -2.33
CA GLY A 16 -18.24 -12.22 -2.38
C GLY A 16 -19.16 -12.07 -1.18
N ASP A 17 -20.19 -12.91 -1.23
CA ASP A 17 -21.15 -13.16 -0.16
C ASP A 17 -21.54 -14.66 -0.17
N THR A 18 -22.65 -15.02 0.48
CA THR A 18 -23.13 -16.41 0.54
C THR A 18 -23.71 -16.92 -0.78
N THR A 19 -23.90 -16.05 -1.77
CA THR A 19 -24.54 -16.37 -3.06
C THR A 19 -23.54 -16.44 -4.20
N ARG A 20 -22.56 -15.54 -4.25
CA ARG A 20 -21.57 -15.43 -5.33
C ARG A 20 -20.21 -15.04 -4.79
N GLN A 21 -19.17 -15.66 -5.35
CA GLN A 21 -17.78 -15.43 -4.98
C GLN A 21 -16.93 -15.33 -6.25
N PHE A 22 -16.10 -14.31 -6.29
CA PHE A 22 -15.13 -14.07 -7.34
C PHE A 22 -13.73 -14.12 -6.73
N ALA A 23 -12.78 -14.70 -7.44
CA ALA A 23 -11.40 -14.75 -6.99
C ALA A 23 -10.43 -14.35 -8.10
N ALA A 24 -9.35 -13.68 -7.71
CA ALA A 24 -8.24 -13.34 -8.58
C ALA A 24 -6.92 -13.53 -7.83
N SER A 25 -5.86 -13.78 -8.58
CA SER A 25 -4.47 -13.68 -8.11
C SER A 25 -3.84 -12.47 -8.78
N SER A 26 -3.14 -11.65 -8.01
CA SER A 26 -2.45 -10.47 -8.53
C SER A 26 -0.96 -10.50 -8.18
N PRO A 27 -0.06 -10.24 -9.15
CA PRO A 27 1.39 -10.27 -8.93
C PRO A 27 1.85 -8.98 -8.25
N THR A 28 1.75 -8.93 -6.92
CA THR A 28 2.16 -7.78 -6.11
C THR A 28 3.68 -7.65 -5.96
N GLY A 29 4.41 -8.75 -6.11
CA GLY A 29 5.84 -8.79 -5.82
C GLY A 29 6.14 -8.68 -4.31
N PRO A 30 7.40 -8.82 -3.90
CA PRO A 30 7.74 -8.97 -2.49
C PRO A 30 7.99 -7.63 -1.77
N ALA A 31 7.65 -6.49 -2.39
CA ALA A 31 7.95 -5.16 -1.87
C ALA A 31 7.34 -4.92 -0.47
N PHE A 32 6.12 -5.42 -0.25
CA PHE A 32 5.45 -5.35 1.05
C PHE A 32 6.12 -6.20 2.13
N GLU A 33 6.88 -7.23 1.76
CA GLU A 33 7.61 -8.07 2.71
C GLU A 33 8.96 -7.44 3.11
N GLY A 34 9.24 -6.21 2.65
CA GLY A 34 10.51 -5.51 2.87
C GLY A 34 11.64 -6.03 1.98
N ALA A 35 11.35 -6.91 1.02
CA ALA A 35 12.36 -7.37 0.07
C ALA A 35 12.47 -6.39 -1.12
N GLN A 36 13.67 -6.29 -1.70
CA GLN A 36 13.96 -5.46 -2.88
C GLN A 36 13.75 -3.94 -2.67
N LEU A 37 13.68 -3.50 -1.42
CA LEU A 37 13.72 -2.08 -1.05
C LEU A 37 15.10 -1.76 -0.46
N SER A 38 15.58 -0.54 -0.71
CA SER A 38 16.94 -0.10 -0.36
C SER A 38 17.29 -0.29 1.12
N CYS A 39 16.33 0.02 2.00
CA CYS A 39 16.42 -0.14 3.46
C CYS A 39 15.40 -1.15 4.01
N GLY A 40 14.77 -1.93 3.14
CA GLY A 40 13.74 -2.89 3.53
C GLY A 40 14.32 -4.12 4.24
N GLN A 41 13.63 -4.59 5.27
CA GLN A 41 13.95 -5.84 5.94
C GLN A 41 12.71 -6.55 6.49
N ARG A 42 12.89 -7.79 6.94
CA ARG A 42 11.83 -8.52 7.66
C ARG A 42 11.56 -7.88 9.02
N ALA A 43 10.32 -8.03 9.50
CA ALA A 43 9.90 -7.59 10.83
C ALA A 43 10.68 -8.36 11.93
N THR A 44 11.76 -7.74 12.40
CA THR A 44 12.70 -8.24 13.42
C THR A 44 13.14 -7.07 14.29
N ALA A 45 13.70 -7.35 15.47
CA ALA A 45 14.17 -6.30 16.39
C ALA A 45 15.07 -5.29 15.66
N GLY A 46 14.83 -3.99 15.88
CA GLY A 46 15.51 -2.90 15.17
C GLY A 46 14.89 -2.49 13.83
N ALA A 47 13.89 -3.21 13.30
CA ALA A 47 13.15 -2.76 12.13
C ALA A 47 12.18 -1.63 12.50
N ILE A 48 12.20 -0.52 11.77
CA ILE A 48 11.18 0.52 11.87
C ILE A 48 9.83 -0.05 11.44
N GLU A 49 8.85 -0.04 12.33
CA GLU A 49 7.51 -0.59 12.11
C GLU A 49 6.40 0.46 12.05
N LYS A 50 6.63 1.65 12.62
CA LYS A 50 5.69 2.78 12.59
C LYS A 50 6.40 4.09 12.31
N VAL A 51 5.76 4.98 11.56
CA VAL A 51 6.32 6.28 11.17
C VAL A 51 5.23 7.36 11.20
N ARG A 52 5.55 8.55 11.71
CA ARG A 52 4.74 9.77 11.59
C ARG A 52 5.63 10.89 11.09
N ILE A 53 5.14 11.71 10.17
CA ILE A 53 5.88 12.86 9.65
C ILE A 53 5.09 14.12 9.98
N ASP A 54 5.75 15.09 10.60
CA ASP A 54 5.13 16.39 10.84
C ASP A 54 4.93 17.12 9.50
N PRO A 55 3.70 17.53 9.14
CA PRO A 55 3.41 18.12 7.82
C PRO A 55 3.98 19.53 7.63
N VAL A 56 4.48 20.17 8.70
CA VAL A 56 5.06 21.51 8.67
C VAL A 56 6.59 21.42 8.64
N THR A 57 7.19 20.68 9.57
CA THR A 57 8.65 20.57 9.70
C THR A 57 9.24 19.49 8.80
N LEU A 58 8.42 18.53 8.36
CA LEU A 58 8.82 17.36 7.59
C LEU A 58 9.76 16.42 8.34
N GLU A 59 9.88 16.59 9.65
CA GLU A 59 10.66 15.71 10.52
C GLU A 59 9.90 14.41 10.80
N PRO A 60 10.56 13.24 10.67
CA PRO A 60 9.97 11.97 11.00
C PRO A 60 10.14 11.68 12.49
N ARG A 61 9.15 11.00 13.06
CA ARG A 61 9.31 10.17 14.24
C ARG A 61 8.87 8.75 13.96
N PHE A 62 9.49 7.78 14.61
CA PHE A 62 9.23 6.38 14.33
C PHE A 62 9.33 5.49 15.57
N ARG A 63 8.83 4.26 15.45
CA ARG A 63 9.05 3.17 16.41
C ARG A 63 9.72 2.00 15.71
N ALA A 64 10.65 1.36 16.40
CA ALA A 64 11.31 0.15 15.93
C ALA A 64 10.87 -1.06 16.77
N ILE A 65 10.80 -2.23 16.15
CA ILE A 65 10.44 -3.48 16.84
C ILE A 65 11.45 -3.72 17.97
N GLY A 66 10.94 -3.98 19.17
CA GLY A 66 11.75 -4.13 20.38
C GLY A 66 11.98 -2.83 21.17
N ILE A 67 11.52 -1.68 20.66
CA ILE A 67 11.56 -0.39 21.34
C ILE A 67 10.13 0.18 21.43
N ASP A 68 9.60 0.28 22.64
CA ASP A 68 8.22 0.74 22.85
C ASP A 68 8.02 2.25 22.73
N MET A 69 9.11 3.01 22.74
CA MET A 69 9.16 4.47 22.72
C MET A 69 9.26 5.01 21.29
N TRP A 70 8.71 6.19 21.05
CA TRP A 70 8.95 6.92 19.80
C TRP A 70 10.36 7.53 19.77
N SER A 71 10.89 7.73 18.56
CA SER A 71 12.26 8.23 18.34
C SER A 71 12.52 9.64 18.87
N ASP A 72 11.47 10.42 19.14
CA ASP A 72 11.50 11.77 19.72
C ASP A 72 11.33 11.76 21.27
N GLU A 73 11.13 10.60 21.89
CA GLU A 73 10.97 10.49 23.34
C GLU A 73 12.31 10.36 24.09
N PRO A 74 12.44 10.95 25.29
CA PRO A 74 13.66 10.84 26.10
C PRO A 74 13.96 9.37 26.48
N GLY A 75 15.18 8.90 26.20
CA GLY A 75 15.57 7.50 26.45
C GLY A 75 15.66 6.63 25.18
N PHE A 76 15.18 7.13 24.04
CA PHE A 76 15.29 6.42 22.77
C PHE A 76 16.75 6.24 22.33
N SER A 77 17.59 7.24 22.55
CA SER A 77 19.02 7.20 22.24
C SER A 77 19.74 6.05 22.93
N GLU A 78 19.39 5.77 24.17
CA GLU A 78 19.92 4.69 24.99
C GLU A 78 19.34 3.33 24.53
N ALA A 79 18.03 3.26 24.30
CA ALA A 79 17.37 2.04 23.82
C ALA A 79 17.93 1.55 22.48
N VAL A 80 18.28 2.48 21.59
CA VAL A 80 18.91 2.16 20.29
C VAL A 80 20.33 1.60 20.43
N GLN A 81 21.03 1.80 21.55
CA GLN A 81 22.33 1.17 21.78
C GLN A 81 22.19 -0.34 21.97
N ASP A 82 21.15 -0.77 22.70
CA ASP A 82 20.86 -2.18 22.95
C ASP A 82 20.14 -2.85 21.77
N THR A 83 19.28 -2.10 21.06
CA THR A 83 18.55 -2.57 19.87
C THR A 83 18.75 -1.59 18.70
N PRO A 84 19.86 -1.70 17.95
CA PRO A 84 20.15 -0.78 16.85
C PRO A 84 19.06 -0.81 15.77
N VAL A 85 18.76 0.36 15.21
CA VAL A 85 17.87 0.48 14.04
C VAL A 85 18.63 0.02 12.81
N THR A 86 18.13 -0.99 12.11
CA THR A 86 18.85 -1.63 10.98
C THR A 86 18.14 -1.53 9.64
N GLY A 87 16.87 -1.15 9.62
CA GLY A 87 16.07 -1.07 8.40
C GLY A 87 14.60 -0.80 8.69
N VAL A 88 13.77 -0.95 7.67
CA VAL A 88 12.32 -0.69 7.73
C VAL A 88 11.57 -1.97 7.37
N CYS A 89 10.63 -2.41 8.20
CA CYS A 89 9.79 -3.55 7.86
C CYS A 89 8.59 -3.13 7.02
N GLY A 90 7.86 -4.11 6.49
CA GLY A 90 6.75 -3.87 5.59
C GLY A 90 5.69 -2.87 6.09
N SER A 91 5.31 -2.94 7.38
CA SER A 91 4.41 -1.96 8.00
C SER A 91 5.01 -0.56 8.04
N GLY A 92 6.30 -0.44 8.36
CA GLY A 92 7.04 0.82 8.35
C GLY A 92 7.14 1.43 6.95
N ILE A 93 7.29 0.60 5.91
CA ILE A 93 7.31 1.06 4.51
C ILE A 93 5.93 1.59 4.08
N ILE A 94 4.85 0.92 4.47
CA ILE A 94 3.49 1.43 4.23
C ILE A 94 3.33 2.79 4.92
N GLU A 95 3.63 2.87 6.22
CA GLU A 95 3.41 4.09 6.99
C GLU A 95 4.29 5.24 6.48
N VAL A 96 5.58 5.03 6.21
CA VAL A 96 6.46 6.12 5.75
C VAL A 96 6.04 6.67 4.39
N ILE A 97 5.68 5.82 3.42
CA ILE A 97 5.27 6.31 2.10
C ILE A 97 3.92 7.02 2.18
N ALA A 98 2.99 6.50 2.97
CA ALA A 98 1.70 7.14 3.19
C ALA A 98 1.85 8.49 3.93
N GLU A 99 2.71 8.58 4.95
CA GLU A 99 3.04 9.83 5.63
C GLU A 99 3.76 10.81 4.70
N MET A 100 4.69 10.34 3.87
CA MET A 100 5.34 11.18 2.86
C MET A 100 4.31 11.76 1.87
N TYR A 101 3.28 11.00 1.52
CA TYR A 101 2.19 11.50 0.67
C TYR A 101 1.37 12.55 1.43
N LEU A 102 0.92 12.26 2.65
CA LEU A 102 0.11 13.17 3.47
C LEU A 102 0.84 14.49 3.78
N ALA A 103 2.14 14.44 4.08
CA ALA A 103 2.99 15.61 4.32
C ALA A 103 3.36 16.38 3.04
N GLY A 104 2.97 15.86 1.86
CA GLY A 104 3.31 16.46 0.57
C GLY A 104 4.79 16.32 0.20
N ILE A 105 5.53 15.39 0.79
CA ILE A 105 6.91 15.07 0.41
C ILE A 105 6.93 14.38 -0.96
N ILE A 106 5.93 13.53 -1.22
CA ILE A 106 5.71 12.93 -2.54
C ILE A 106 4.43 13.45 -3.18
N SER A 107 4.45 13.58 -4.50
CA SER A 107 3.26 13.90 -5.28
C SER A 107 2.28 12.72 -5.32
N GLN A 108 1.07 12.97 -5.83
CA GLN A 108 0.09 11.91 -6.12
C GLN A 108 0.67 10.81 -7.02
N ASP A 109 1.59 11.14 -7.94
CA ASP A 109 2.26 10.18 -8.83
C ASP A 109 3.47 9.49 -8.19
N GLY A 110 3.73 9.75 -6.90
CA GLY A 110 4.82 9.15 -6.13
C GLY A 110 6.19 9.77 -6.38
N VAL A 111 6.26 11.00 -6.91
CA VAL A 111 7.54 11.69 -7.16
C VAL A 111 7.96 12.47 -5.92
N VAL A 112 9.18 12.24 -5.43
CA VAL A 112 9.76 13.02 -4.31
C VAL A 112 9.99 14.46 -4.77
N GLN A 113 9.43 15.42 -4.02
CA GLN A 113 9.44 16.83 -4.41
C GLN A 113 10.78 17.51 -4.06
N GLY A 114 11.67 17.62 -5.05
CA GLY A 114 12.96 18.31 -4.90
C GLY A 114 12.87 19.80 -4.52
N SER A 115 11.70 20.43 -4.71
CA SER A 115 11.44 21.80 -4.24
C SER A 115 11.45 21.93 -2.70
N LEU A 116 11.53 20.82 -1.97
CA LEU A 116 11.58 20.77 -0.51
C LEU A 116 13.01 20.75 0.06
N VAL A 117 14.05 20.65 -0.78
CA VAL A 117 15.46 20.60 -0.32
C VAL A 117 15.83 21.84 0.52
N ASP A 118 15.31 23.01 0.17
CA ASP A 118 15.56 24.25 0.94
C ASP A 118 14.71 24.35 2.22
N LYS A 119 13.70 23.48 2.38
CA LYS A 119 12.78 23.48 3.52
C LYS A 119 13.16 22.49 4.60
N THR A 120 13.75 21.36 4.23
CA THR A 120 14.13 20.30 5.16
C THR A 120 15.42 19.61 4.70
N PRO A 121 16.35 19.31 5.62
CA PRO A 121 17.54 18.52 5.28
C PRO A 121 17.19 17.05 4.98
N ARG A 122 15.94 16.62 5.22
CA ARG A 122 15.49 15.24 5.02
C ARG A 122 15.31 14.90 3.54
N VAL A 123 15.06 15.88 2.67
CA VAL A 123 14.98 15.64 1.22
C VAL A 123 16.36 15.88 0.61
N VAL A 124 16.97 14.82 0.10
CA VAL A 124 18.35 14.81 -0.39
C VAL A 124 18.38 14.46 -1.87
N ALA A 125 19.21 15.15 -2.65
CA ALA A 125 19.42 14.82 -4.06
C ALA A 125 20.08 13.44 -4.20
N ASP A 126 19.53 12.63 -5.11
CA ASP A 126 19.97 11.26 -5.38
C ASP A 126 20.02 11.06 -6.90
N GLU A 127 21.20 11.31 -7.46
CA GLU A 127 21.46 11.40 -8.91
C GLU A 127 20.50 12.36 -9.64
N ARG A 128 19.52 11.81 -10.38
CA ARG A 128 18.49 12.54 -11.14
C ARG A 128 17.16 12.66 -10.38
N THR A 129 17.12 12.17 -9.16
CA THR A 129 15.92 12.06 -8.33
C THR A 129 16.21 12.61 -6.93
N PHE A 130 15.27 12.42 -6.01
CA PHE A 130 15.41 12.79 -4.62
C PHE A 130 15.00 11.62 -3.73
N SER A 131 15.60 11.55 -2.55
CA SER A 131 15.36 10.53 -1.54
C SER A 131 15.02 11.21 -0.21
N TYR A 132 14.23 10.53 0.63
CA TYR A 132 13.88 11.02 1.96
C TYR A 132 14.70 10.29 3.04
N LEU A 133 15.48 11.02 3.83
CA LEU A 133 16.28 10.50 4.94
C LEU A 133 15.38 10.23 6.14
N LEU A 134 14.97 8.97 6.32
CA LEU A 134 14.10 8.57 7.44
C LEU A 134 14.86 8.50 8.77
N TYR A 135 16.09 8.00 8.74
CA TYR A 135 16.89 7.77 9.95
C TYR A 135 18.38 8.00 9.68
N GLU A 136 19.07 8.61 10.64
CA GLU A 136 20.51 8.80 10.64
C GLU A 136 21.06 8.64 12.06
N ASN A 137 22.05 7.78 12.23
CA ASN A 137 22.85 7.67 13.45
C ASN A 137 24.25 7.15 13.11
N GLY A 138 25.26 8.02 13.22
CA GLY A 138 26.63 7.71 12.79
C GLY A 138 26.67 7.33 11.30
N ASP A 139 27.18 6.13 11.01
CA ASP A 139 27.28 5.60 9.64
C ASP A 139 25.96 4.98 9.12
N THR A 140 25.00 4.72 10.01
CA THR A 140 23.71 4.14 9.62
C THR A 140 22.78 5.22 9.10
N LYS A 141 22.44 5.15 7.81
CA LYS A 141 21.45 6.03 7.15
C LYS A 141 20.40 5.19 6.43
N LEU A 142 19.13 5.44 6.72
CA LEU A 142 18.02 4.80 6.03
C LEU A 142 17.31 5.85 5.17
N PHE A 143 17.36 5.65 3.86
CA PHE A 143 16.69 6.49 2.88
C PHE A 143 15.48 5.75 2.30
N ILE A 144 14.40 6.48 2.07
CA ILE A 144 13.30 6.06 1.20
C ILE A 144 13.57 6.66 -0.18
N THR A 145 13.97 5.82 -1.12
CA THR A 145 14.37 6.25 -2.46
C THR A 145 13.19 6.36 -3.41
N GLN A 146 13.39 7.08 -4.52
CA GLN A 146 12.39 7.13 -5.60
C GLN A 146 12.05 5.74 -6.17
N ASN A 147 13.02 4.82 -6.19
CA ASN A 147 12.83 3.44 -6.64
C ASN A 147 12.01 2.62 -5.64
N ASP A 148 12.20 2.83 -4.34
CA ASP A 148 11.40 2.17 -3.29
C ASP A 148 9.92 2.57 -3.42
N ILE A 149 9.66 3.86 -3.60
CA ILE A 149 8.31 4.38 -3.83
C ILE A 149 7.70 3.75 -5.08
N ARG A 150 8.48 3.66 -6.18
CA ARG A 150 8.01 3.05 -7.43
C ARG A 150 7.69 1.56 -7.26
N ALA A 151 8.52 0.81 -6.53
CA ALA A 151 8.28 -0.60 -6.26
C ALA A 151 6.96 -0.80 -5.48
N ILE A 152 6.71 0.05 -4.48
CA ILE A 152 5.47 0.02 -3.71
C ILE A 152 4.26 0.45 -4.53
N GLN A 153 4.41 1.44 -5.42
CA GLN A 153 3.34 1.81 -6.35
C GLN A 153 2.95 0.65 -7.27
N LEU A 154 3.92 -0.05 -7.86
CA LEU A 154 3.65 -1.19 -8.73
C LEU A 154 2.94 -2.31 -7.95
N ALA A 155 3.41 -2.61 -6.74
CA ALA A 155 2.83 -3.63 -5.89
C ALA A 155 1.40 -3.29 -5.47
N LYS A 156 1.15 -2.08 -4.98
CA LYS A 156 -0.20 -1.66 -4.56
C LYS A 156 -1.15 -1.50 -5.73
N ALA A 157 -0.66 -1.05 -6.89
CA ALA A 157 -1.48 -0.93 -8.09
C ALA A 157 -1.93 -2.29 -8.62
N ALA A 158 -1.05 -3.30 -8.60
CA ALA A 158 -1.42 -4.67 -8.96
C ALA A 158 -2.54 -5.20 -8.06
N LEU A 159 -2.38 -5.08 -6.74
CA LEU A 159 -3.40 -5.49 -5.78
C LEU A 159 -4.73 -4.77 -6.03
N ARG A 160 -4.69 -3.44 -6.08
CA ARG A 160 -5.87 -2.61 -6.20
C ARG A 160 -6.60 -2.83 -7.53
N ALA A 161 -5.87 -2.99 -8.64
CA ALA A 161 -6.47 -3.32 -9.93
C ALA A 161 -7.16 -4.69 -9.90
N GLY A 162 -6.59 -5.67 -9.21
CA GLY A 162 -7.23 -6.97 -9.00
C GLY A 162 -8.55 -6.82 -8.21
N ILE A 163 -8.56 -6.01 -7.16
CA ILE A 163 -9.77 -5.74 -6.37
C ILE A 163 -10.83 -5.05 -7.24
N ASP A 164 -10.47 -3.96 -7.90
CA ASP A 164 -11.41 -3.16 -8.70
C ASP A 164 -11.97 -3.98 -9.86
N LEU A 165 -11.17 -4.88 -10.46
CA LEU A 165 -11.61 -5.82 -11.48
C LEU A 165 -12.66 -6.81 -10.94
N LEU A 166 -12.44 -7.40 -9.76
CA LEU A 166 -13.44 -8.26 -9.13
C LEU A 166 -14.72 -7.50 -8.79
N VAL A 167 -14.61 -6.25 -8.35
CA VAL A 167 -15.74 -5.36 -8.08
C VAL A 167 -16.53 -5.09 -9.37
N GLU A 168 -15.87 -4.79 -10.48
CA GLU A 168 -16.52 -4.63 -11.80
C GLU A 168 -17.28 -5.91 -12.21
N HIS A 169 -16.64 -7.08 -12.13
CA HIS A 169 -17.28 -8.38 -12.45
C HIS A 169 -18.46 -8.73 -11.53
N ALA A 170 -18.42 -8.27 -10.27
CA ALA A 170 -19.51 -8.44 -9.33
C ALA A 170 -20.67 -7.44 -9.53
N GLY A 171 -20.57 -6.52 -10.51
CA GLY A 171 -21.58 -5.49 -10.78
C GLY A 171 -21.44 -4.23 -9.92
N SER A 172 -20.21 -3.88 -9.54
CA SER A 172 -19.84 -2.71 -8.75
C SER A 172 -20.55 -2.58 -7.40
N PRO A 173 -20.56 -3.63 -6.55
CA PRO A 173 -21.14 -3.56 -5.23
C PRO A 173 -20.32 -2.65 -4.30
N GLU A 174 -20.98 -2.10 -3.28
CA GLU A 174 -20.26 -1.45 -2.17
C GLU A 174 -19.51 -2.51 -1.34
N VAL A 175 -18.23 -2.24 -1.06
CA VAL A 175 -17.38 -3.08 -0.21
C VAL A 175 -17.29 -2.42 1.17
N HIS A 176 -17.85 -3.08 2.18
CA HIS A 176 -17.96 -2.55 3.56
C HIS A 176 -17.26 -3.43 4.60
N ASP A 177 -16.78 -4.61 4.21
CA ASP A 177 -16.06 -5.55 5.08
C ASP A 177 -14.81 -6.03 4.35
N ILE A 178 -13.65 -5.56 4.78
CA ILE A 178 -12.34 -5.86 4.19
C ILE A 178 -11.52 -6.63 5.23
N ARG A 179 -11.13 -7.85 4.87
CA ARG A 179 -10.36 -8.77 5.71
C ARG A 179 -8.98 -8.95 5.14
N LEU A 180 -7.96 -8.54 5.89
CA LEU A 180 -6.56 -8.70 5.54
C LEU A 180 -6.01 -9.96 6.20
N ALA A 181 -5.70 -10.96 5.39
CA ALA A 181 -5.05 -12.20 5.79
C ALA A 181 -3.54 -12.16 5.47
N GLY A 182 -2.84 -13.20 5.93
CA GLY A 182 -1.41 -13.37 5.71
C GLY A 182 -0.58 -12.76 6.84
N ALA A 183 0.71 -13.14 6.89
CA ALA A 183 1.65 -12.64 7.90
C ALA A 183 1.84 -11.13 7.78
N PHE A 184 1.79 -10.60 6.56
CA PHE A 184 1.85 -9.17 6.30
C PHE A 184 0.59 -8.44 6.78
N GLY A 185 -0.59 -8.93 6.43
CA GLY A 185 -1.88 -8.34 6.80
C GLY A 185 -2.15 -8.26 8.32
N ALA A 186 -1.37 -8.96 9.15
CA ALA A 186 -1.48 -8.93 10.61
C ALA A 186 -1.09 -7.60 11.26
N HIS A 187 -0.22 -6.81 10.62
CA HIS A 187 0.43 -5.65 11.23
C HIS A 187 0.21 -4.33 10.49
N ILE A 188 -0.69 -4.33 9.50
CA ILE A 188 -1.01 -3.12 8.72
C ILE A 188 -2.07 -2.31 9.46
N ASP A 189 -1.79 -1.02 9.66
CA ASP A 189 -2.81 -0.07 10.10
C ASP A 189 -3.80 0.19 8.94
N PRO A 190 -5.10 -0.07 9.13
CA PRO A 190 -6.10 0.09 8.07
C PRO A 190 -6.18 1.49 7.46
N THR A 191 -5.91 2.54 8.25
CA THR A 191 -5.92 3.93 7.77
C THR A 191 -4.84 4.10 6.71
N TYR A 192 -3.61 3.64 7.00
CA TYR A 192 -2.50 3.76 6.07
C TYR A 192 -2.62 2.84 4.86
N ALA A 193 -3.28 1.68 5.01
CA ALA A 193 -3.66 0.85 3.86
C ALA A 193 -4.57 1.62 2.88
N MET A 194 -5.53 2.38 3.40
CA MET A 194 -6.40 3.23 2.58
C MET A 194 -5.66 4.44 2.01
N VAL A 195 -4.79 5.11 2.78
CA VAL A 195 -3.97 6.25 2.27
C VAL A 195 -3.06 5.82 1.13
N LEU A 196 -2.41 4.66 1.26
CA LEU A 196 -1.56 4.11 0.20
C LEU A 196 -2.41 3.66 -1.02
N GLY A 197 -3.69 3.36 -0.80
CA GLY A 197 -4.62 2.87 -1.81
C GLY A 197 -4.54 1.36 -2.05
N LEU A 198 -4.01 0.60 -1.08
CA LEU A 198 -3.97 -0.88 -1.13
C LEU A 198 -5.37 -1.48 -1.20
N VAL A 199 -6.31 -0.86 -0.48
CA VAL A 199 -7.70 -1.30 -0.38
C VAL A 199 -8.63 -0.15 -0.79
N PRO A 200 -9.86 -0.44 -1.24
CA PRO A 200 -10.85 0.59 -1.50
C PRO A 200 -11.24 1.33 -0.22
N ASP A 201 -11.74 2.55 -0.40
CA ASP A 201 -12.26 3.35 0.72
C ASP A 201 -13.46 2.65 1.34
N CYS A 202 -13.45 2.53 2.67
CA CYS A 202 -14.42 1.77 3.45
C CYS A 202 -14.51 2.39 4.84
N PRO A 203 -15.67 2.32 5.53
CA PRO A 203 -15.72 2.65 6.95
C PRO A 203 -14.62 1.89 7.71
N LEU A 204 -13.79 2.60 8.48
CA LEU A 204 -12.62 2.05 9.16
C LEU A 204 -12.92 0.78 9.99
N PRO A 205 -14.04 0.67 10.74
CA PRO A 205 -14.38 -0.56 11.46
C PRO A 205 -14.60 -1.78 10.56
N GLY A 206 -14.86 -1.57 9.27
CA GLY A 206 -15.00 -2.61 8.27
C GLY A 206 -13.67 -3.22 7.82
N VAL A 207 -12.54 -2.58 8.08
CA VAL A 207 -11.22 -3.05 7.65
C VAL A 207 -10.48 -3.69 8.83
N ARG A 208 -10.25 -5.00 8.78
CA ARG A 208 -9.63 -5.74 9.89
C ARG A 208 -8.69 -6.85 9.44
N SER A 209 -7.68 -7.10 10.27
CA SER A 209 -6.83 -8.28 10.09
C SER A 209 -7.52 -9.55 10.58
N VAL A 210 -7.28 -10.65 9.87
CA VAL A 210 -7.74 -12.00 10.23
C VAL A 210 -6.57 -12.98 10.42
N GLY A 211 -5.32 -12.49 10.35
CA GLY A 211 -4.11 -13.29 10.56
C GLY A 211 -3.95 -14.45 9.57
N ASN A 212 -3.36 -15.55 10.04
CA ASN A 212 -3.10 -16.75 9.22
C ASN A 212 -4.40 -17.55 8.97
N SER A 213 -5.18 -17.09 7.99
CA SER A 213 -6.44 -17.71 7.58
C SER A 213 -6.23 -19.09 6.95
N ALA A 214 -5.13 -19.29 6.20
CA ALA A 214 -4.78 -20.58 5.62
C ALA A 214 -4.54 -21.66 6.70
N GLY A 215 -3.74 -21.35 7.72
CA GLY A 215 -3.49 -22.24 8.86
C GLY A 215 -4.75 -22.55 9.65
N THR A 216 -5.59 -21.54 9.88
CA THR A 216 -6.89 -21.72 10.54
C THR A 216 -7.83 -22.62 9.72
N GLY A 217 -7.87 -22.43 8.39
CA GLY A 217 -8.63 -23.27 7.46
C GLY A 217 -8.15 -24.72 7.45
N ALA A 218 -6.84 -24.95 7.43
CA ALA A 218 -6.24 -26.28 7.48
C ALA A 218 -6.61 -27.01 8.79
N ALA A 219 -6.55 -26.33 9.93
CA ALA A 219 -6.97 -26.90 11.21
C ALA A 219 -8.46 -27.27 11.21
N LYS A 220 -9.34 -26.40 10.68
CA LYS A 220 -10.77 -26.69 10.54
C LYS A 220 -11.04 -27.92 9.66
N ALA A 221 -10.38 -28.00 8.51
CA ALA A 221 -10.52 -29.14 7.60
C ALA A 221 -10.01 -30.46 8.21
N LEU A 222 -8.97 -30.41 9.04
CA LEU A 222 -8.42 -31.56 9.76
C LEU A 222 -9.36 -32.04 10.87
N LEU A 223 -9.91 -31.10 11.66
CA LEU A 223 -10.69 -31.40 12.86
C LEU A 223 -12.18 -31.66 12.56
N SER A 224 -12.71 -31.22 11.42
CA SER A 224 -14.12 -31.35 11.07
C SER A 224 -14.34 -31.81 9.64
N ARG A 225 -14.88 -33.02 9.48
CA ARG A 225 -15.31 -33.56 8.19
C ARG A 225 -16.41 -32.72 7.54
N ALA A 226 -17.29 -32.12 8.34
CA ALA A 226 -18.36 -31.26 7.84
C ALA A 226 -17.79 -29.98 7.22
N GLN A 227 -16.89 -29.29 7.93
CA GLN A 227 -16.24 -28.08 7.42
C GLN A 227 -15.34 -28.36 6.22
N ARG A 228 -14.66 -29.52 6.20
CA ARG A 228 -13.90 -29.96 5.03
C ARG A 228 -14.79 -30.09 3.79
N ARG A 229 -15.93 -30.78 3.91
CA ARG A 229 -16.89 -30.93 2.80
C ARG A 229 -17.48 -29.59 2.37
N GLU A 230 -17.74 -28.68 3.31
CA GLU A 230 -18.17 -27.32 3.02
C GLU A 230 -17.13 -26.59 2.16
N MET A 231 -15.84 -26.60 2.55
CA MET A 231 -14.77 -26.01 1.76
C MET A 231 -14.64 -26.62 0.35
N GLU A 232 -14.71 -27.95 0.25
CA GLU A 232 -14.69 -28.69 -1.02
C GLU A 232 -15.88 -28.31 -1.92
N HIS A 233 -17.05 -28.01 -1.34
CA HIS A 233 -18.21 -27.53 -2.09
C HIS A 233 -18.10 -26.05 -2.47
N THR A 234 -17.61 -25.19 -1.56
CA THR A 234 -17.46 -23.75 -1.82
C THR A 234 -16.52 -23.51 -2.99
N VAL A 235 -15.39 -24.20 -3.07
CA VAL A 235 -14.38 -23.97 -4.12
C VAL A 235 -14.93 -24.22 -5.54
N THR A 236 -15.90 -25.12 -5.71
CA THR A 236 -16.50 -25.39 -7.03
C THR A 236 -17.44 -24.29 -7.52
N HIS A 237 -17.80 -23.33 -6.65
CA HIS A 237 -18.70 -22.22 -6.95
C HIS A 237 -17.97 -20.88 -7.05
N VAL A 238 -16.65 -20.86 -6.87
CA VAL A 238 -15.84 -19.65 -7.02
C VAL A 238 -15.59 -19.38 -8.50
N THR A 239 -15.96 -18.18 -8.96
CA THR A 239 -15.63 -17.71 -10.30
C THR A 239 -14.23 -17.13 -10.29
N LYS A 240 -13.27 -17.83 -10.90
CA LYS A 240 -11.90 -17.32 -11.07
C LYS A 240 -11.87 -16.31 -12.23
N ILE A 241 -11.31 -15.13 -11.96
CA ILE A 241 -11.00 -14.10 -12.95
C ILE A 241 -9.48 -14.11 -13.19
N GLU A 242 -9.08 -14.25 -14.46
CA GLU A 242 -7.66 -14.32 -14.85
C GLU A 242 -7.16 -12.94 -15.27
N THR A 243 -6.51 -12.24 -14.32
CA THR A 243 -6.04 -10.85 -14.45
C THR A 243 -5.22 -10.61 -15.70
N ALA A 244 -4.38 -11.58 -16.10
CA ALA A 244 -3.53 -11.48 -17.29
C ALA A 244 -4.29 -11.40 -18.62
N THR A 245 -5.54 -11.86 -18.66
CA THR A 245 -6.37 -11.88 -19.88
C THR A 245 -7.46 -10.80 -19.89
N GLU A 246 -7.60 -10.07 -18.79
CA GLU A 246 -8.68 -9.12 -18.57
C GLU A 246 -8.34 -7.76 -19.17
N PRO A 247 -9.06 -7.28 -20.20
CA PRO A 247 -8.72 -6.05 -20.91
C PRO A 247 -8.69 -4.82 -20.00
N ARG A 248 -9.51 -4.82 -18.95
CA ARG A 248 -9.65 -3.72 -17.98
C ARG A 248 -8.48 -3.63 -17.00
N PHE A 249 -7.70 -4.71 -16.82
CA PHE A 249 -6.69 -4.77 -15.77
C PHE A 249 -5.63 -3.67 -15.91
N GLN A 250 -5.15 -3.42 -17.14
CA GLN A 250 -4.14 -2.39 -17.38
C GLN A 250 -4.64 -0.98 -17.05
N ASP A 251 -5.87 -0.65 -17.43
CA ASP A 251 -6.47 0.67 -17.15
C ASP A 251 -6.64 0.88 -15.64
N LEU A 252 -7.15 -0.15 -14.94
CA LEU A 252 -7.30 -0.15 -13.49
C LEU A 252 -5.95 -0.03 -12.79
N PHE A 253 -4.93 -0.74 -13.29
CA PHE A 253 -3.56 -0.67 -12.77
C PHE A 253 -2.99 0.74 -12.89
N VAL A 254 -3.08 1.37 -14.06
CA VAL A 254 -2.59 2.74 -14.27
C VAL A 254 -3.30 3.72 -13.33
N ALA A 255 -4.61 3.62 -13.17
CA ALA A 255 -5.37 4.47 -12.26
C ALA A 255 -4.98 4.24 -10.79
N ALA A 256 -4.64 3.01 -10.42
CA ALA A 256 -4.22 2.62 -9.09
C ALA A 256 -2.76 2.96 -8.76
N MET A 257 -1.93 3.41 -9.72
CA MET A 257 -0.55 3.85 -9.44
C MET A 257 -0.48 5.13 -8.60
N ALA A 258 -1.45 6.04 -8.77
CA ALA A 258 -1.53 7.29 -8.03
C ALA A 258 -1.92 7.06 -6.55
N PHE A 259 -1.46 7.89 -5.62
CA PHE A 259 -1.83 7.81 -4.19
C PHE A 259 -3.05 8.69 -3.85
N PRO A 260 -4.09 8.17 -3.16
CA PRO A 260 -4.39 6.75 -2.99
C PRO A 260 -4.84 6.08 -4.30
N HIS A 261 -5.46 6.85 -5.19
CA HIS A 261 -5.92 6.44 -6.53
C HIS A 261 -6.11 7.68 -7.41
N ALA A 262 -6.03 7.56 -8.74
CA ALA A 262 -6.18 8.69 -9.67
C ALA A 262 -7.57 9.34 -9.62
N SER A 263 -8.63 8.52 -9.71
CA SER A 263 -10.02 8.98 -9.78
C SER A 263 -10.92 8.58 -8.60
N ALA A 264 -10.75 7.39 -8.01
CA ALA A 264 -11.65 6.83 -7.00
C ALA A 264 -11.94 7.80 -5.83
N PRO A 265 -13.21 7.99 -5.43
CA PRO A 265 -13.56 8.86 -4.32
C PRO A 265 -13.09 8.27 -2.99
N MET A 266 -12.84 9.14 -2.01
CA MET A 266 -12.31 8.77 -0.67
C MET A 266 -13.12 9.42 0.47
N PRO A 267 -14.48 9.32 0.46
CA PRO A 267 -15.32 9.99 1.43
C PRO A 267 -15.03 9.59 2.89
N TYR A 268 -14.73 8.32 3.17
CA TYR A 268 -14.45 7.85 4.52
C TYR A 268 -13.05 8.26 4.96
N LEU A 269 -12.04 8.00 4.13
CA LEU A 269 -10.65 8.37 4.44
C LEU A 269 -10.47 9.88 4.69
N SER A 270 -11.17 10.74 3.94
CA SER A 270 -11.10 12.21 4.13
C SER A 270 -11.62 12.69 5.49
N THR A 271 -12.37 11.85 6.22
CA THR A 271 -12.80 12.15 7.60
C THR A 271 -11.74 11.79 8.65
N LEU A 272 -10.77 10.96 8.28
CA LEU A 272 -9.72 10.46 9.17
C LEU A 272 -8.41 11.24 9.03
N VAL A 273 -8.09 11.68 7.81
CA VAL A 273 -6.84 12.38 7.48
C VAL A 273 -7.09 13.55 6.55
N THR A 274 -6.21 14.55 6.57
CA THR A 274 -6.19 15.63 5.59
C THR A 274 -5.45 15.17 4.34
N LEU A 275 -6.19 14.90 3.26
CA LEU A 275 -5.60 14.50 1.98
C LEU A 275 -5.00 15.72 1.25
N PRO A 276 -3.83 15.58 0.60
CA PRO A 276 -3.30 16.60 -0.29
C PRO A 276 -4.30 16.93 -1.42
N PRO A 277 -4.32 18.18 -1.92
CA PRO A 277 -5.17 18.55 -3.03
C PRO A 277 -4.82 17.72 -4.27
N ARG A 278 -5.84 17.23 -4.99
CA ARG A 278 -5.64 16.60 -6.30
C ARG A 278 -5.21 17.67 -7.29
N ILE A 279 -4.08 17.46 -7.94
CA ILE A 279 -3.72 18.25 -9.11
C ILE A 279 -4.48 17.61 -10.26
N GLU A 280 -5.56 18.26 -10.72
CA GLU A 280 -6.20 17.83 -11.97
C GLU A 280 -5.15 17.93 -13.07
N SER A 281 -4.73 16.79 -13.62
CA SER A 281 -3.99 16.78 -14.88
C SER A 281 -4.90 17.44 -15.90
N SER A 282 -4.58 18.67 -16.30
CA SER A 282 -5.21 19.31 -17.45
C SER A 282 -5.07 18.34 -18.61
N GLY A 283 -6.16 17.66 -18.99
CA GLY A 283 -6.15 16.75 -20.11
C GLY A 283 -5.57 17.47 -21.32
N ASP A 284 -4.67 16.81 -22.03
CA ASP A 284 -4.26 17.20 -23.38
C ASP A 284 -5.51 17.24 -24.27
N SER A 285 -6.22 18.37 -24.23
CA SER A 285 -7.28 18.70 -25.15
C SER A 285 -6.63 19.02 -26.48
N ALA A 286 -6.47 17.99 -27.30
CA ALA A 286 -6.62 17.99 -28.75
C ALA A 286 -6.38 19.35 -29.44
N GLY A 287 -5.12 19.80 -29.46
CA GLY A 287 -4.65 20.86 -30.34
C GLY A 287 -4.15 20.29 -31.67
N GLY A 288 -5.03 19.60 -32.41
CA GLY A 288 -4.74 19.09 -33.76
C GLY A 288 -4.51 20.23 -34.73
N GLY A 289 -3.27 20.74 -34.79
CA GLY A 289 -2.83 21.74 -35.75
C GLY A 289 -2.89 21.21 -37.18
N GLN A 290 -4.02 21.42 -37.85
CA GLN A 290 -4.16 21.26 -39.30
C GLN A 290 -3.15 22.18 -40.01
N ARG A 291 -2.02 21.62 -40.42
CA ARG A 291 -1.16 22.19 -41.46
C ARG A 291 -1.93 22.18 -42.79
N ARG A 292 -2.65 23.27 -43.08
CA ARG A 292 -3.16 23.58 -44.43
C ARG A 292 -1.97 23.73 -45.38
N ARG A 293 -1.72 22.69 -46.18
CA ARG A 293 -0.89 22.73 -47.38
C ARG A 293 -1.46 23.77 -48.35
N ARG A 294 -0.76 24.88 -48.56
CA ARG A 294 -0.92 25.71 -49.77
C ARG A 294 -0.18 25.01 -50.90
N ARG A 295 -0.91 24.55 -51.92
CA ARG A 295 -0.35 24.26 -53.24
C ARG A 295 -0.29 25.58 -54.02
N VAL A 296 0.84 25.80 -54.67
CA VAL A 296 0.92 26.48 -55.98
C VAL A 296 0.47 25.47 -57.03
#